data_AF-A0A316FCF7-F1
#
_entry.id   AF-A0A316FCF7-F1
#
_cell.length_a   1.000
_cell.length_b   1.000
_cell.length_c   1.000
_cell.angle_alpha   90.00
_cell.angle_beta   90.00
_cell.angle_gamma   90.00
#
_symmetry.space_group_name_H-M   'P 1'
#
loop_
_entity.id
_entity.type
_entity.pdbx_description
1 polymer ?
#
loop_
_entity_poly.entity_id
_entity_poly.type
_entity_poly.pdbx_seq_one_letter_code
_entity_poly.pdbx_strand_id
1 'polypeptide(L)'
;MTRDELGTVHLLTGMAGAAPEVTALLDAFDVTPAVLRAVLRDRVIGDGPAPPVAAVLRGHETLALTAGLRAALVRCAAYHSGNRTSQQLLATILDDPGTGAMSLLRFCGADVEGVRRALRTGQLPARAERLPAPLWPVRDKLVGRRQYRGRGLRDLLTSMFTRTNVNYAAEPVMWASLEADELAKQHGRQARTDDVLLAMVTTFEVAEAYPHLSGGAADRYNGTRALLTDVNRGDLAAAAAAEPGDDAVPLKSLLRNGPGRPQDTAALLRALTTHSGTRAARVLRRVGRNPLTSARTPISAGSQA
;
A
#
# COMPACT_ATOMS: atom_id res chain seq x y z
N MET A 1 -26.70 13.75 15.97
CA MET A 1 -25.77 13.47 14.87
C MET A 1 -25.10 14.78 14.50
N THR A 2 -23.90 15.03 15.02
CA THR A 2 -23.03 16.12 14.55
C THR A 2 -22.74 15.87 13.07
N ARG A 3 -23.01 16.84 12.19
CA ARG A 3 -22.62 16.76 10.78
C ARG A 3 -21.10 16.60 10.73
N ASP A 4 -20.59 15.61 10.01
CA ASP A 4 -19.16 15.49 9.74
C ASP A 4 -18.70 16.77 9.02
N GLU A 5 -17.87 17.56 9.69
CA GLU A 5 -17.33 18.79 9.11
C GLU A 5 -16.30 18.44 8.02
N LEU A 6 -16.42 19.11 6.88
CA LEU A 6 -15.44 19.02 5.81
C LEU A 6 -14.20 19.81 6.21
N GLY A 7 -13.13 19.10 6.53
CA GLY A 7 -11.78 19.65 6.71
C GLY A 7 -10.90 19.64 5.45
N THR A 8 -9.69 20.19 5.57
CA THR A 8 -8.73 20.27 4.44
C THR A 8 -8.31 18.89 3.90
N VAL A 9 -8.39 17.83 4.71
CA VAL A 9 -8.16 16.43 4.29
C VAL A 9 -9.17 15.96 3.26
N HIS A 10 -10.44 16.34 3.42
CA HIS A 10 -11.51 15.97 2.48
C HIS A 10 -11.34 16.73 1.17
N LEU A 11 -10.98 18.01 1.25
CA LEU A 11 -10.70 18.82 0.06
C LEU A 11 -9.50 18.29 -0.71
N LEU A 12 -8.39 17.96 -0.04
CA LEU A 12 -7.21 17.34 -0.67
C LEU A 12 -7.58 16.04 -1.38
N THR A 13 -8.33 15.16 -0.70
CA THR A 13 -8.78 13.88 -1.27
C THR A 13 -9.70 14.08 -2.47
N GLY A 14 -10.59 15.07 -2.41
CA GLY A 14 -11.46 15.47 -3.52
C GLY A 14 -10.66 15.98 -4.71
N MET A 15 -9.73 16.92 -4.50
CA MET A 15 -8.87 17.47 -5.56
C MET A 15 -8.00 16.37 -6.20
N ALA A 16 -7.41 15.48 -5.41
CA ALA A 16 -6.60 14.38 -5.93
C ALA A 16 -7.38 13.42 -6.86
N GLY A 17 -8.71 13.35 -6.71
CA GLY A 17 -9.57 12.54 -7.57
C GLY A 17 -10.27 13.29 -8.71
N ALA A 18 -10.45 14.61 -8.59
CA ALA A 18 -11.26 15.40 -9.51
C ALA A 18 -10.48 16.43 -10.35
N ALA A 19 -9.28 16.82 -9.92
CA ALA A 19 -8.44 17.82 -10.57
C ALA A 19 -7.19 17.16 -11.17
N PRO A 20 -7.13 16.92 -12.51
CA PRO A 20 -6.05 16.18 -13.16
C PRO A 20 -4.65 16.72 -12.86
N GLU A 21 -4.51 18.04 -12.75
CA GLU A 21 -3.27 18.73 -12.45
C GLU A 21 -2.78 18.50 -11.01
N VAL A 22 -3.70 18.31 -10.06
CA VAL A 22 -3.38 17.92 -8.68
C VAL A 22 -3.07 16.43 -8.63
N THR A 23 -3.83 15.60 -9.36
CA THR A 23 -3.55 14.16 -9.48
C THR A 23 -2.15 13.90 -10.02
N ALA A 24 -1.77 14.54 -11.12
CA ALA A 24 -0.45 14.37 -11.73
C ALA A 24 0.69 14.85 -10.80
N LEU A 25 0.46 15.97 -10.11
CA LEU A 25 1.39 16.48 -9.11
C LEU A 25 1.63 15.47 -7.98
N LEU A 26 0.57 14.98 -7.34
CA LEU A 26 0.66 14.08 -6.20
C LEU A 26 1.17 12.69 -6.61
N ASP A 27 0.87 12.24 -7.84
CA ASP A 27 1.39 10.98 -8.37
C ASP A 27 2.92 10.96 -8.49
N ALA A 28 3.56 12.12 -8.73
CA ALA A 28 5.02 12.23 -8.73
C ALA A 28 5.66 11.85 -7.37
N PHE A 29 4.87 11.92 -6.29
CA PHE A 29 5.26 11.54 -4.92
C PHE A 29 4.66 10.20 -4.46
N ASP A 30 4.11 9.41 -5.39
CA ASP A 30 3.35 8.18 -5.11
C ASP A 30 2.09 8.39 -4.23
N VAL A 31 1.59 9.62 -4.13
CA VAL A 31 0.36 9.93 -3.40
C VAL A 31 -0.83 9.88 -4.36
N THR A 32 -1.39 8.69 -4.51
CA THR A 32 -2.59 8.50 -5.34
C THR A 32 -3.87 8.61 -4.51
N PRO A 33 -5.06 8.70 -5.14
CA PRO A 33 -6.33 8.59 -4.42
C PRO A 33 -6.48 7.27 -3.62
N ALA A 34 -5.82 6.19 -4.04
CA ALA A 34 -5.82 4.93 -3.30
C ALA A 34 -5.02 5.05 -2.01
N VAL A 35 -3.84 5.67 -2.06
CA VAL A 35 -2.97 5.94 -0.91
C VAL A 35 -3.66 6.85 0.11
N LEU A 36 -4.24 7.97 -0.34
CA LEU A 36 -4.97 8.89 0.53
C LEU A 36 -6.10 8.20 1.31
N ARG A 37 -6.91 7.38 0.61
CA ARG A 37 -8.00 6.63 1.24
C ARG A 37 -7.52 5.53 2.17
N ALA A 38 -6.41 4.85 1.85
CA ALA A 38 -5.84 3.84 2.73
C ALA A 38 -5.40 4.47 4.05
N VAL A 39 -4.70 5.60 4.01
CA VAL A 39 -4.26 6.33 5.21
C VAL A 39 -5.44 6.85 6.03
N LEU A 40 -6.46 7.43 5.38
CA LEU A 40 -7.65 7.95 6.07
C LEU A 40 -8.54 6.86 6.69
N ARG A 41 -8.47 5.62 6.22
CA ARG A 41 -9.20 4.49 6.82
C ARG A 41 -8.66 4.16 8.22
N ASP A 42 -7.34 4.31 8.39
CA ASP A 42 -6.64 3.88 9.61
C ASP A 42 -6.39 5.05 10.58
N ARG A 43 -6.69 6.29 10.17
CA ARG A 43 -6.34 7.49 10.92
C ARG A 43 -7.41 8.55 10.85
N VAL A 44 -7.77 9.10 12.01
CA VAL A 44 -8.53 10.35 12.11
C VAL A 44 -7.55 11.51 12.02
N ILE A 45 -7.71 12.36 10.99
CA ILE A 45 -6.85 13.53 10.77
C ILE A 45 -7.76 14.76 10.71
N GLY A 46 -7.67 15.59 11.75
CA GLY A 46 -8.36 16.87 11.83
C GLY A 46 -7.51 18.03 11.30
N ASP A 47 -8.16 19.16 11.10
CA ASP A 47 -7.44 20.44 11.00
C ASP A 47 -7.00 20.89 12.39
N GLY A 48 -5.81 21.46 12.49
CA GLY A 48 -5.37 22.17 13.69
C GLY A 48 -6.15 23.49 13.90
N PRO A 49 -5.86 24.20 15.01
CA PRO A 49 -6.46 25.51 15.25
C PRO A 49 -6.14 26.46 14.09
N ALA A 50 -7.18 27.08 13.54
CA ALA A 50 -7.06 28.01 12.43
C ALA A 50 -7.02 29.46 12.93
N PRO A 51 -6.24 30.35 12.28
CA PRO A 51 -6.30 31.77 12.58
C PRO A 51 -7.73 32.29 12.34
N PRO A 52 -8.21 33.23 13.18
CA PRO A 52 -9.54 33.80 13.01
C PRO A 52 -9.65 34.53 11.67
N VAL A 53 -10.76 34.31 10.98
CA VAL A 53 -11.00 34.87 9.66
C VAL A 53 -12.27 35.70 9.67
N ALA A 54 -12.14 37.00 9.41
CA ALA A 54 -13.25 37.96 9.45
C ALA A 54 -14.17 37.91 8.22
N ALA A 55 -13.73 37.28 7.12
CA ALA A 55 -14.49 37.26 5.87
C ALA A 55 -15.46 36.07 5.79
N VAL A 56 -16.67 36.34 5.31
CA VAL A 56 -17.70 35.33 5.04
C VAL A 56 -17.50 34.74 3.65
N LEU A 57 -17.44 33.41 3.56
CA LEU A 57 -17.48 32.68 2.30
C LEU A 57 -18.92 32.63 1.77
N ARG A 58 -19.24 33.46 0.77
CA ARG A 58 -20.54 33.41 0.08
C ARG A 58 -20.64 32.14 -0.77
N GLY A 59 -21.82 31.52 -0.79
CA GLY A 59 -22.11 30.34 -1.63
C GLY A 59 -21.75 28.97 -1.03
N HIS A 60 -21.21 28.94 0.20
CA HIS A 60 -20.91 27.70 0.94
C HIS A 60 -21.64 27.62 2.29
N GLU A 61 -22.73 28.37 2.43
CA GLU A 61 -23.49 28.52 3.69
C GLU A 61 -24.13 27.21 4.17
N THR A 62 -24.37 26.27 3.25
CA THR A 62 -24.95 24.96 3.55
C THR A 62 -23.91 23.90 3.92
N LEU A 63 -22.62 24.15 3.66
CA LEU A 63 -21.56 23.20 3.96
C LEU A 63 -21.04 23.40 5.39
N ALA A 64 -21.03 22.33 6.17
CA ALA A 64 -20.33 22.31 7.45
C ALA A 64 -18.82 22.22 7.19
N LEU A 65 -18.12 23.35 7.23
CA LEU A 65 -16.67 23.44 7.01
C LEU A 65 -15.95 23.64 8.34
N THR A 66 -14.83 22.95 8.54
CA THR A 66 -13.93 23.23 9.67
C THR A 66 -13.40 24.67 9.61
N ALA A 67 -12.94 25.19 10.75
CA ALA A 67 -12.29 26.49 10.80
C ALA A 67 -11.05 26.55 9.88
N GLY A 68 -10.27 25.46 9.81
CA GLY A 68 -9.08 25.36 8.96
C GLY A 68 -9.40 25.46 7.47
N LEU A 69 -10.39 24.70 7.00
CA LEU A 69 -10.80 24.75 5.60
C LEU A 69 -11.39 26.12 5.24
N ARG A 70 -12.21 26.70 6.13
CA ARG A 70 -12.76 28.05 5.94
C ARG A 70 -11.65 29.08 5.80
N ALA A 71 -10.64 29.02 6.67
CA ALA A 71 -9.50 29.94 6.62
C ALA A 71 -8.70 29.79 5.31
N ALA A 72 -8.45 28.56 4.87
CA ALA A 72 -7.74 28.30 3.62
C ALA A 72 -8.49 28.85 2.39
N LEU A 73 -9.82 28.67 2.32
CA LEU A 73 -10.64 29.20 1.23
C LEU A 73 -10.62 30.73 1.20
N VAL A 74 -10.73 31.40 2.35
CA VAL A 74 -10.65 32.86 2.41
C VAL A 74 -9.25 33.36 2.02
N ARG A 75 -8.19 32.73 2.52
CA ARG A 75 -6.82 33.10 2.14
C ARG A 75 -6.61 32.94 0.64
N CYS A 76 -7.10 31.84 0.05
CA CYS A 76 -6.99 31.60 -1.39
C CYS A 76 -7.74 32.68 -2.17
N ALA A 77 -8.92 33.07 -1.67
CA ALA A 77 -9.70 34.15 -2.26
C ALA A 77 -9.02 35.52 -2.18
N ALA A 78 -8.25 35.78 -1.12
CA ALA A 78 -7.50 37.01 -0.92
C ALA A 78 -6.20 37.06 -1.74
N TYR A 79 -5.47 35.95 -1.85
CA TYR A 79 -4.20 35.88 -2.58
C TYR A 79 -4.35 35.81 -4.10
N HIS A 80 -5.48 35.29 -4.58
CA HIS A 80 -5.70 35.06 -6.01
C HIS A 80 -6.94 35.79 -6.51
N SER A 81 -6.72 36.77 -7.39
CA SER A 81 -7.75 37.43 -8.18
C SER A 81 -8.11 36.62 -9.42
N GLY A 82 -9.37 36.70 -9.86
CA GLY A 82 -9.84 36.02 -11.08
C GLY A 82 -10.14 34.52 -10.90
N ASN A 83 -9.95 33.74 -11.97
CA ASN A 83 -10.22 32.30 -12.00
C ASN A 83 -9.19 31.53 -11.17
N ARG A 84 -9.63 31.01 -10.02
CA ARG A 84 -8.79 30.26 -9.08
C ARG A 84 -8.67 28.80 -9.52
N THR A 85 -7.47 28.27 -9.50
CA THR A 85 -7.17 26.87 -9.85
C THR A 85 -7.09 25.99 -8.61
N SER A 86 -7.28 24.67 -8.78
CA SER A 86 -7.10 23.71 -7.69
C SER A 86 -5.65 23.66 -7.18
N GLN A 87 -4.67 23.94 -8.05
CA GLN A 87 -3.26 24.07 -7.63
C GLN A 87 -3.03 25.29 -6.73
N GLN A 88 -3.61 26.45 -7.04
CA GLN A 88 -3.53 27.65 -6.20
C GLN A 88 -4.18 27.42 -4.82
N LEU A 89 -5.33 26.75 -4.81
CA LEU A 89 -5.99 26.37 -3.57
C LEU A 89 -5.15 25.39 -2.75
N LEU A 90 -4.58 24.36 -3.39
CA LEU A 90 -3.68 23.44 -2.71
C LEU A 90 -2.44 24.15 -2.16
N ALA A 91 -1.81 25.06 -2.93
CA ALA A 91 -0.66 25.82 -2.45
C ALA A 91 -1.01 26.64 -1.20
N THR A 92 -2.16 27.31 -1.21
CA THR A 92 -2.64 28.10 -0.07
C THR A 92 -2.93 27.24 1.18
N ILE A 93 -3.42 26.01 0.99
CA ILE A 93 -3.62 25.06 2.09
C ILE A 93 -2.28 24.64 2.68
N LEU A 94 -1.29 24.32 1.83
CA LEU A 94 0.01 23.82 2.28
C LEU A 94 0.94 24.93 2.83
N ASP A 95 0.62 26.20 2.62
CA ASP A 95 1.32 27.31 3.29
C ASP A 95 1.01 27.43 4.78
N ASP A 96 -0.05 26.78 5.24
CA ASP A 96 -0.41 26.69 6.66
C ASP A 96 -0.01 25.32 7.22
N PRO A 97 1.05 25.26 8.06
CA PRO A 97 1.58 24.00 8.56
C PRO A 97 0.63 23.26 9.51
N GLY A 98 -0.41 23.93 10.02
CA GLY A 98 -1.41 23.37 10.92
C GLY A 98 -2.57 22.65 10.21
N THR A 99 -2.58 22.61 8.88
CA THR A 99 -3.68 21.98 8.14
C THR A 99 -3.66 20.46 8.21
N GLY A 100 -4.84 19.84 8.24
CA GLY A 100 -4.97 18.39 8.15
C GLY A 100 -4.40 17.83 6.84
N ALA A 101 -4.51 18.56 5.74
CA ALA A 101 -3.93 18.20 4.44
C ALA A 101 -2.40 18.02 4.50
N MET A 102 -1.67 18.91 5.18
CA MET A 102 -0.22 18.77 5.42
C MET A 102 0.08 17.47 6.17
N SER A 103 -0.68 17.21 7.25
CA SER A 103 -0.53 15.99 8.05
C SER A 103 -0.83 14.73 7.23
N LEU A 104 -1.88 14.76 6.40
CA LEU A 104 -2.25 13.64 5.52
C LEU A 104 -1.15 13.35 4.50
N LEU A 105 -0.56 14.36 3.85
CA LEU A 105 0.56 14.14 2.93
C LEU A 105 1.78 13.52 3.62
N ARG A 106 2.12 13.98 4.83
CA ARG A 106 3.20 13.36 5.63
C ARG A 106 2.89 11.91 5.97
N PHE A 107 1.65 11.61 6.37
CA PHE A 107 1.24 10.23 6.63
C PHE A 107 1.22 9.37 5.37
N CYS A 108 1.02 9.95 4.19
CA CYS A 108 1.21 9.26 2.91
C CYS A 108 2.69 9.10 2.51
N GLY A 109 3.64 9.47 3.38
CA GLY A 109 5.07 9.38 3.12
C GLY A 109 5.55 10.33 2.02
N ALA A 110 4.84 11.44 1.77
CA ALA A 110 5.23 12.44 0.78
C ALA A 110 6.32 13.39 1.33
N ASP A 111 7.23 13.82 0.45
CA ASP A 111 8.05 15.01 0.71
C ASP A 111 7.19 16.26 0.51
N VAL A 112 6.58 16.74 1.59
CA VAL A 112 5.65 17.87 1.56
C VAL A 112 6.31 19.16 1.11
N GLU A 113 7.59 19.37 1.45
CA GLU A 113 8.34 20.54 0.96
C GLU A 113 8.63 20.43 -0.53
N GLY A 114 8.89 19.21 -1.02
CA GLY A 114 8.91 18.90 -2.44
C GLY A 114 7.59 19.24 -3.14
N VAL A 115 6.44 18.86 -2.57
CA VAL A 115 5.10 19.19 -3.11
C VAL A 115 4.90 20.71 -3.16
N ARG A 116 5.24 21.43 -2.09
CA ARG A 116 5.16 22.90 -2.02
C ARG A 116 6.08 23.57 -3.04
N ARG A 117 7.29 23.04 -3.27
CA ARG A 117 8.21 23.55 -4.29
C ARG A 117 7.65 23.34 -5.70
N ALA A 118 7.09 22.16 -5.97
CA ALA A 118 6.49 21.85 -7.27
C ALA A 118 5.28 22.75 -7.57
N LEU A 119 4.43 23.04 -6.56
CA LEU A 119 3.32 24.00 -6.71
C LEU A 119 3.78 25.43 -7.00
N ARG A 120 4.87 25.87 -6.38
CA ARG A 120 5.42 27.24 -6.60
C ARG A 120 6.11 27.40 -7.94
N THR A 121 6.79 26.36 -8.41
CA THR A 121 7.62 26.42 -9.63
C THR A 121 6.90 25.91 -10.87
N GLY A 122 5.81 25.17 -10.71
CA GLY A 122 5.15 24.43 -11.78
C GLY A 122 5.96 23.23 -12.30
N GLN A 123 7.13 22.94 -11.71
CA GLN A 123 8.01 21.86 -12.12
C GLN A 123 7.79 20.63 -11.25
N LEU A 124 7.43 19.52 -11.89
CA LEU A 124 7.34 18.22 -11.21
C LEU A 124 8.75 17.71 -10.92
N PRO A 125 9.01 17.20 -9.70
CA PRO A 125 10.30 16.59 -9.41
C PRO A 125 10.46 15.30 -10.22
N ALA A 126 11.72 14.93 -10.47
CA ALA A 126 12.03 13.56 -10.85
C ALA A 126 11.54 12.63 -9.73
N ARG A 127 10.80 11.57 -10.09
CA ARG A 127 10.29 10.60 -9.12
C ARG A 127 11.48 9.98 -8.38
N ALA A 128 11.48 10.10 -7.06
CA ALA A 128 12.46 9.43 -6.22
C ALA A 128 12.17 7.92 -6.25
N GLU A 129 12.96 7.16 -7.01
CA GLU A 129 12.78 5.72 -7.11
C GLU A 129 13.23 5.05 -5.81
N ARG A 130 12.26 4.64 -4.99
CA ARG A 130 12.47 3.92 -3.71
C ARG A 130 12.72 2.43 -3.90
N LEU A 131 12.39 1.92 -5.09
CA LEU A 131 12.40 0.51 -5.41
C LEU A 131 13.18 0.27 -6.71
N PRO A 132 13.92 -0.85 -6.81
CA PRO A 132 14.51 -1.28 -8.07
C PRO A 132 13.43 -1.56 -9.12
N ALA A 133 13.77 -1.35 -10.39
CA ALA A 133 12.84 -1.42 -11.52
C ALA A 133 11.96 -2.70 -11.59
N PRO A 134 12.44 -3.91 -11.26
CA PRO A 134 11.62 -5.12 -11.27
C PRO A 134 10.40 -5.08 -10.32
N LEU A 135 10.42 -4.22 -9.29
CA LEU A 135 9.35 -4.11 -8.29
C LEU A 135 8.30 -3.05 -8.63
N TRP A 136 8.56 -2.21 -9.65
CA TRP A 136 7.62 -1.16 -10.06
C TRP A 136 6.22 -1.66 -10.41
N PRO A 137 6.04 -2.81 -11.11
CA PRO A 137 4.69 -3.31 -11.39
C PRO A 137 3.88 -3.63 -10.12
N VAL A 138 4.54 -4.11 -9.06
CA VAL A 138 3.91 -4.46 -7.78
C VAL A 138 3.62 -3.20 -6.97
N ARG A 139 4.55 -2.24 -6.93
CA ARG A 139 4.32 -0.88 -6.41
C ARG A 139 3.10 -0.25 -7.06
N ASP A 140 3.02 -0.26 -8.39
CA ASP A 140 1.95 0.41 -9.14
C ASP A 140 0.57 -0.19 -8.83
N LYS A 141 0.49 -1.48 -8.48
CA LYS A 141 -0.75 -2.10 -7.98
C LYS A 141 -1.05 -1.67 -6.54
N LEU A 142 -0.04 -1.60 -5.67
CA LEU A 142 -0.19 -1.14 -4.29
C LEU A 142 -0.74 0.30 -4.25
N VAL A 143 -0.17 1.21 -5.04
CA VAL A 143 -0.63 2.60 -5.11
C VAL A 143 -1.82 2.79 -6.05
N GLY A 144 -2.40 1.74 -6.60
CA GLY A 144 -3.64 1.80 -7.39
C GLY A 144 -3.51 2.43 -8.78
N ARG A 145 -2.31 2.53 -9.35
CA ARG A 145 -2.09 2.86 -10.78
C ARG A 145 -2.46 1.70 -11.69
N ARG A 146 -2.29 0.47 -11.20
CA ARG A 146 -2.68 -0.77 -11.86
C ARG A 146 -3.63 -1.55 -10.96
N GLN A 147 -4.47 -2.36 -11.58
CA GLN A 147 -5.37 -3.26 -10.87
C GLN A 147 -4.97 -4.70 -11.16
N TYR A 148 -5.17 -5.59 -10.20
CA TYR A 148 -5.15 -7.02 -10.49
C TYR A 148 -6.31 -7.33 -11.42
N ARG A 149 -6.01 -7.95 -12.57
CA ARG A 149 -7.05 -8.42 -13.46
C ARG A 149 -7.61 -9.70 -12.86
N GLY A 150 -8.90 -9.66 -12.52
CA GLY A 150 -9.60 -10.79 -11.95
C GLY A 150 -9.60 -12.04 -12.84
N ARG A 151 -9.90 -13.19 -12.23
CA ARG A 151 -10.14 -14.47 -12.92
C ARG A 151 -11.53 -14.43 -13.59
N GLY A 152 -11.64 -13.72 -14.71
CA GLY A 152 -12.80 -13.76 -15.60
C GLY A 152 -14.00 -12.87 -15.19
N LEU A 153 -15.14 -13.10 -15.85
CA LEU A 153 -16.38 -12.31 -15.78
C LEU A 153 -16.94 -12.09 -14.36
N ARG A 154 -16.71 -13.03 -13.44
CA ARG A 154 -17.22 -12.93 -12.06
C ARG A 154 -16.49 -11.86 -11.24
N ASP A 155 -15.17 -11.75 -11.42
CA ASP A 155 -14.38 -10.68 -10.81
C ASP A 155 -14.63 -9.32 -11.49
N LEU A 156 -14.96 -9.32 -12.79
CA LEU A 156 -15.41 -8.11 -13.48
C LEU A 156 -16.70 -7.57 -12.83
N LEU A 157 -17.66 -8.45 -12.54
CA LEU A 157 -18.92 -8.08 -11.89
C LEU A 157 -18.70 -7.63 -10.44
N THR A 158 -17.92 -8.36 -9.63
CA THR A 158 -17.62 -7.89 -8.26
C THR A 158 -16.82 -6.60 -8.27
N SER A 159 -15.83 -6.41 -9.15
CA SER A 159 -15.06 -5.15 -9.26
C SER A 159 -15.91 -3.93 -9.65
N MET A 160 -17.02 -4.12 -10.37
CA MET A 160 -17.99 -3.03 -10.63
C MET A 160 -18.73 -2.58 -9.38
N PHE A 161 -19.03 -3.50 -8.45
CA PHE A 161 -19.74 -3.20 -7.19
C PHE A 161 -18.79 -2.91 -6.01
N THR A 162 -17.57 -3.46 -6.05
CA THR A 162 -16.52 -3.31 -5.05
C THR A 162 -15.35 -2.54 -5.65
N ARG A 163 -15.58 -1.29 -6.08
CA ARG A 163 -14.53 -0.26 -6.20
C ARG A 163 -13.87 0.07 -4.85
N THR A 164 -13.98 -0.84 -3.88
CA THR A 164 -13.32 -0.80 -2.60
C THR A 164 -11.84 -0.95 -2.88
N ASN A 165 -11.10 0.17 -2.80
CA ASN A 165 -9.65 0.16 -2.81
C ASN A 165 -9.17 -0.74 -1.66
N VAL A 166 -8.82 -1.97 -1.99
CA VAL A 166 -8.24 -2.95 -1.06
C VAL A 166 -6.85 -2.45 -0.73
N ASN A 167 -6.59 -2.20 0.56
CA ASN A 167 -5.23 -1.90 1.00
C ASN A 167 -4.46 -3.23 1.01
N TYR A 168 -3.83 -3.57 -0.12
CA TYR A 168 -3.10 -4.83 -0.28
C TYR A 168 -2.01 -5.02 0.78
N ALA A 169 -1.33 -3.94 1.17
CA ALA A 169 -0.27 -4.00 2.18
C ALA A 169 -0.76 -4.42 3.57
N ALA A 170 -2.04 -4.21 3.90
CA ALA A 170 -2.62 -4.68 5.16
C ALA A 170 -2.92 -6.20 5.19
N GLU A 171 -2.97 -6.83 4.01
CA GLU A 171 -3.38 -8.23 3.83
C GLU A 171 -2.29 -9.03 3.06
N PRO A 172 -1.12 -9.28 3.69
CA PRO A 172 0.06 -9.83 3.00
C PRO A 172 -0.17 -11.16 2.30
N VAL A 173 -0.92 -12.07 2.92
CA VAL A 173 -1.16 -13.42 2.36
C VAL A 173 -2.03 -13.33 1.11
N MET A 174 -3.08 -12.51 1.15
CA MET A 174 -3.92 -12.25 -0.01
C MET A 174 -3.11 -11.58 -1.12
N TRP A 175 -2.32 -10.56 -0.78
CA TRP A 175 -1.51 -9.83 -1.74
C TRP A 175 -0.47 -10.74 -2.43
N ALA A 176 0.27 -11.54 -1.66
CA ALA A 176 1.21 -12.52 -2.20
C ALA A 176 0.50 -13.55 -3.11
N SER A 177 -0.72 -13.97 -2.76
CA SER A 177 -1.48 -14.90 -3.60
C SER A 177 -1.88 -14.27 -4.94
N LEU A 178 -2.29 -13.00 -4.95
CA LEU A 178 -2.64 -12.28 -6.17
C LEU A 178 -1.42 -12.07 -7.07
N GLU A 179 -0.26 -11.74 -6.50
CA GLU A 179 0.98 -11.61 -7.27
C GLU A 179 1.47 -12.95 -7.80
N ALA A 180 1.36 -14.04 -7.04
CA ALA A 180 1.68 -15.37 -7.53
C ALA A 180 0.83 -15.78 -8.73
N ASP A 181 -0.46 -15.43 -8.71
CA ASP A 181 -1.36 -15.64 -9.83
C ASP A 181 -0.95 -14.83 -11.07
N GLU A 182 -0.50 -13.58 -10.91
CA GLU A 182 0.01 -12.76 -12.01
C GLU A 182 1.32 -13.32 -12.59
N LEU A 183 2.26 -13.75 -11.74
CA LEU A 183 3.49 -14.43 -12.16
C LEU A 183 3.19 -15.70 -12.95
N ALA A 184 2.21 -16.49 -12.50
CA ALA A 184 1.82 -17.71 -13.19
C ALA A 184 1.15 -17.45 -14.54
N LYS A 185 0.28 -16.43 -14.62
CA LYS A 185 -0.35 -15.98 -15.88
C LYS A 185 0.69 -15.54 -16.92
N GLN A 186 1.72 -14.80 -16.50
CA GLN A 186 2.81 -14.38 -17.39
C GLN A 186 3.54 -15.58 -18.03
N HIS A 187 3.58 -16.71 -17.32
CA HIS A 187 4.16 -17.97 -17.80
C HIS A 187 3.13 -18.92 -18.45
N GLY A 188 1.88 -18.50 -18.64
CA GLY A 188 0.83 -19.32 -19.25
C GLY A 188 0.43 -20.57 -18.46
N ARG A 189 0.63 -20.58 -17.13
CA ARG A 189 0.40 -21.74 -16.27
C ARG A 189 -0.38 -21.40 -15.00
N GLN A 190 -0.75 -22.42 -14.24
CA GLN A 190 -1.30 -22.24 -12.89
C GLN A 190 -0.21 -21.87 -11.88
N ALA A 191 -0.62 -21.16 -10.82
CA ALA A 191 0.27 -20.77 -9.74
C ALA A 191 0.75 -21.99 -8.95
N ARG A 192 2.05 -22.00 -8.67
CA ARG A 192 2.79 -23.02 -7.91
C ARG A 192 3.26 -22.43 -6.58
N THR A 193 3.75 -23.29 -5.69
CA THR A 193 4.18 -22.84 -4.35
C THR A 193 5.39 -21.90 -4.38
N ASP A 194 6.29 -22.04 -5.34
CA ASP A 194 7.43 -21.14 -5.54
C ASP A 194 7.02 -19.76 -6.07
N ASP A 195 5.98 -19.67 -6.90
CA ASP A 195 5.42 -18.36 -7.29
C ASP A 195 4.92 -17.60 -6.06
N VAL A 196 4.27 -18.29 -5.12
CA VAL A 196 3.80 -17.69 -3.86
C VAL A 196 4.98 -17.28 -2.98
N LEU A 197 6.04 -18.08 -2.92
CA LEU A 197 7.26 -17.72 -2.18
C LEU A 197 7.91 -16.46 -2.74
N LEU A 198 8.07 -16.38 -4.07
CA LEU A 198 8.64 -15.20 -4.74
C LEU A 198 7.74 -13.97 -4.60
N ALA A 199 6.44 -14.15 -4.76
CA ALA A 199 5.45 -13.09 -4.56
C ALA A 199 5.47 -12.57 -3.13
N MET A 200 5.56 -13.45 -2.13
CA MET A 200 5.63 -13.10 -0.71
C MET A 200 6.86 -12.24 -0.38
N VAL A 201 8.01 -12.52 -0.99
CA VAL A 201 9.23 -11.69 -0.87
C VAL A 201 9.06 -10.36 -1.58
N THR A 202 8.54 -10.39 -2.81
CA THR A 202 8.33 -9.20 -3.64
C THR A 202 7.37 -8.21 -2.99
N THR A 203 6.24 -8.67 -2.44
CA THR A 203 5.27 -7.81 -1.75
C THR A 203 5.82 -7.26 -0.44
N PHE A 204 6.65 -8.02 0.28
CA PHE A 204 7.33 -7.52 1.48
C PHE A 204 8.32 -6.38 1.15
N GLU A 205 9.18 -6.55 0.14
CA GLU A 205 10.13 -5.48 -0.26
C GLU A 205 9.39 -4.18 -0.63
N VAL A 206 8.24 -4.31 -1.31
CA VAL A 206 7.38 -3.14 -1.59
C VAL A 206 6.75 -2.61 -0.30
N ALA A 207 6.24 -3.45 0.60
CA ALA A 207 5.65 -3.00 1.86
C ALA A 207 6.65 -2.24 2.74
N GLU A 208 7.92 -2.67 2.78
CA GLU A 208 9.01 -1.99 3.50
C GLU A 208 9.32 -0.61 2.93
N ALA A 209 9.20 -0.41 1.61
CA ALA A 209 9.37 0.89 0.98
C ALA A 209 8.17 1.84 1.19
N TYR A 210 7.00 1.30 1.56
CA TYR A 210 5.75 2.05 1.81
C TYR A 210 5.14 1.69 3.17
N PRO A 211 5.85 1.91 4.28
CA PRO A 211 5.42 1.43 5.61
C PRO A 211 4.10 2.08 6.07
N HIS A 212 3.78 3.27 5.55
CA HIS A 212 2.52 3.94 5.83
C HIS A 212 1.28 3.23 5.24
N LEU A 213 1.45 2.36 4.24
CA LEU A 213 0.36 1.56 3.66
C LEU A 213 0.17 0.23 4.38
N SER A 214 1.19 -0.29 5.05
CA SER A 214 1.06 -1.49 5.86
C SER A 214 0.19 -1.28 7.10
N GLY A 215 0.01 -0.02 7.54
CA GLY A 215 -0.80 0.31 8.71
C GLY A 215 -0.33 -0.46 9.96
N GLY A 216 -1.27 -1.01 10.73
CA GLY A 216 -0.99 -1.89 11.87
C GLY A 216 -0.59 -3.33 11.50
N ALA A 217 -0.43 -3.65 10.21
CA ALA A 217 -0.16 -5.02 9.74
C ALA A 217 1.33 -5.35 9.57
N ALA A 218 2.25 -4.46 9.99
CA ALA A 218 3.69 -4.67 9.83
C ALA A 218 4.16 -6.04 10.38
N ASP A 219 3.67 -6.45 11.55
CA ASP A 219 4.02 -7.73 12.16
C ASP A 219 3.56 -8.96 11.35
N ARG A 220 2.54 -8.81 10.49
CA ARG A 220 2.09 -9.88 9.60
C ARG A 220 3.16 -10.22 8.53
N TYR A 221 4.18 -9.40 8.35
CA TYR A 221 5.33 -9.65 7.47
C TYR A 221 6.53 -10.31 8.15
N ASN A 222 6.46 -10.60 9.46
CA ASN A 222 7.61 -11.12 10.22
C ASN A 222 8.18 -12.44 9.66
N GLY A 223 7.35 -13.29 9.04
CA GLY A 223 7.82 -14.51 8.40
C GLY A 223 8.73 -14.26 7.19
N THR A 224 8.36 -13.31 6.32
CA THR A 224 9.20 -12.91 5.18
C THR A 224 10.44 -12.17 5.66
N ARG A 225 10.31 -11.29 6.66
CA ARG A 225 11.46 -10.59 7.25
C ARG A 225 12.50 -11.58 7.78
N ALA A 226 12.07 -12.58 8.55
CA ALA A 226 12.94 -13.62 9.07
C ALA A 226 13.51 -14.54 7.99
N LEU A 227 12.82 -14.73 6.86
CA LEU A 227 13.34 -15.46 5.72
C LEU A 227 14.50 -14.71 5.05
N LEU A 228 14.36 -13.39 4.89
CA LEU A 228 15.32 -12.56 4.15
C LEU A 228 16.59 -12.21 4.94
N THR A 229 16.67 -12.56 6.23
CA THR A 229 17.91 -12.44 7.02
C THR A 229 19.05 -13.27 6.43
N ASP A 230 18.74 -14.45 5.88
CA ASP A 230 19.74 -15.42 5.42
C ASP A 230 19.68 -15.70 3.92
N VAL A 231 18.68 -15.15 3.22
CA VAL A 231 18.40 -15.45 1.82
C VAL A 231 18.05 -14.16 1.10
N ASN A 232 18.69 -13.87 -0.04
CA ASN A 232 18.31 -12.74 -0.87
C ASN A 232 17.28 -13.14 -1.96
N ARG A 233 16.49 -12.17 -2.44
CA ARG A 233 15.46 -12.40 -3.47
C ARG A 233 16.05 -12.93 -4.79
N GLY A 234 17.26 -12.50 -5.16
CA GLY A 234 17.92 -12.91 -6.40
C GLY A 234 18.19 -14.41 -6.43
N ASP A 235 18.73 -14.94 -5.34
CA ASP A 235 19.03 -16.36 -5.17
C ASP A 235 17.76 -17.20 -5.16
N LEU A 236 16.69 -16.72 -4.51
CA LEU A 236 15.37 -17.37 -4.57
C LEU A 236 14.83 -17.43 -5.99
N ALA A 237 14.91 -16.33 -6.74
CA ALA A 237 14.43 -16.28 -8.13
C ALA A 237 15.26 -17.21 -9.03
N ALA A 238 16.58 -17.22 -8.87
CA ALA A 238 17.47 -18.11 -9.61
C ALA A 238 17.21 -19.59 -9.28
N ALA A 239 17.06 -19.92 -8.00
CA ALA A 239 16.74 -21.27 -7.55
C ALA A 239 15.36 -21.73 -8.05
N ALA A 240 14.34 -20.87 -8.02
CA ALA A 240 13.01 -21.16 -8.55
C ALA A 240 13.01 -21.41 -10.06
N ALA A 241 13.75 -20.61 -10.83
CA ALA A 241 13.91 -20.79 -12.27
C ALA A 241 14.61 -22.11 -12.63
N ALA A 242 15.57 -22.53 -11.81
CA ALA A 242 16.32 -23.78 -12.00
C ALA A 242 15.64 -25.01 -11.39
N GLU A 243 14.50 -24.86 -10.71
CA GLU A 243 13.81 -25.95 -10.03
C GLU A 243 12.89 -26.70 -11.02
N PRO A 244 13.11 -28.01 -11.27
CA PRO A 244 12.28 -28.79 -12.17
C PRO A 244 11.01 -29.35 -11.49
N GLY A 245 10.11 -29.85 -12.34
CA GLY A 245 8.90 -30.59 -11.94
C GLY A 245 7.79 -29.73 -11.33
N ASP A 246 6.65 -30.33 -11.01
CA ASP A 246 5.54 -29.62 -10.36
C ASP A 246 5.57 -29.76 -8.84
N ASP A 247 4.61 -29.13 -8.17
CA ASP A 247 4.33 -29.38 -6.76
C ASP A 247 3.78 -30.79 -6.56
N ALA A 248 4.35 -31.57 -5.63
CA ALA A 248 3.78 -32.86 -5.25
C ALA A 248 2.42 -32.73 -4.57
N VAL A 249 2.13 -31.56 -3.99
CA VAL A 249 0.86 -31.22 -3.32
C VAL A 249 0.31 -29.94 -3.95
N PRO A 250 -0.91 -29.95 -4.51
CA PRO A 250 -1.45 -28.77 -5.20
C PRO A 250 -1.54 -27.55 -4.28
N LEU A 251 -1.13 -26.37 -4.76
CA LEU A 251 -1.16 -25.11 -4.01
C LEU A 251 -2.53 -24.83 -3.35
N LYS A 252 -3.62 -25.10 -4.08
CA LYS A 252 -5.00 -24.89 -3.60
C LYS A 252 -5.34 -25.73 -2.36
N SER A 253 -4.67 -26.87 -2.17
CA SER A 253 -4.85 -27.70 -0.97
C SER A 253 -4.14 -27.13 0.27
N LEU A 254 -3.06 -26.38 0.07
CA LEU A 254 -2.27 -25.73 1.12
C LEU A 254 -2.91 -24.39 1.57
N LEU A 255 -3.60 -23.71 0.65
CA LEU A 255 -4.21 -22.39 0.88
C LEU A 255 -5.74 -22.42 0.89
N ARG A 256 -6.34 -23.52 1.38
CA ARG A 256 -7.81 -23.66 1.43
C ARG A 256 -8.44 -22.51 2.23
N ASN A 257 -9.55 -21.99 1.72
CA ASN A 257 -10.38 -21.05 2.45
C ASN A 257 -10.98 -21.73 3.69
N GLY A 258 -10.84 -21.10 4.85
CA GLY A 258 -11.39 -21.62 6.11
C GLY A 258 -10.56 -21.21 7.33
N PRO A 259 -10.89 -21.74 8.53
CA PRO A 259 -10.25 -21.40 9.80
C PRO A 259 -8.73 -21.64 9.86
N GLY A 260 -8.18 -22.46 8.95
CA GLY A 260 -6.74 -22.75 8.86
C GLY A 260 -6.00 -21.93 7.79
N ARG A 261 -6.65 -20.98 7.12
CA ARG A 261 -5.99 -20.15 6.10
C ARG A 261 -4.90 -19.28 6.74
N PRO A 262 -3.68 -19.24 6.19
CA PRO A 262 -2.64 -18.36 6.69
C PRO A 262 -3.10 -16.89 6.74
N GLN A 263 -2.83 -16.23 7.87
CA GLN A 263 -3.14 -14.80 8.07
C GLN A 263 -1.90 -13.91 8.01
N ASP A 264 -0.73 -14.50 8.15
CA ASP A 264 0.57 -13.83 8.11
C ASP A 264 1.56 -14.62 7.25
N THR A 265 2.68 -13.97 6.93
CA THR A 265 3.74 -14.53 6.09
C THR A 265 4.47 -15.71 6.74
N ALA A 266 4.47 -15.83 8.07
CA ALA A 266 5.09 -16.96 8.75
C ALA A 266 4.24 -18.22 8.62
N ALA A 267 2.92 -18.10 8.82
CA ALA A 267 1.95 -19.15 8.58
C ALA A 267 1.92 -19.54 7.09
N LEU A 268 2.05 -18.57 6.18
CA LEU A 268 2.11 -18.84 4.75
C LEU A 268 3.36 -19.63 4.40
N LEU A 269 4.54 -19.18 4.85
CA LEU A 269 5.80 -19.89 4.64
C LEU A 269 5.75 -21.31 5.20
N ARG A 270 5.19 -21.51 6.40
CA ARG A 270 4.96 -22.85 6.97
C ARG A 270 4.08 -23.69 6.05
N ALA A 271 2.92 -23.17 5.62
CA ALA A 271 2.01 -23.90 4.73
C ALA A 271 2.66 -24.31 3.40
N LEU A 272 3.47 -23.43 2.80
CA LEU A 272 4.20 -23.71 1.56
C LEU A 272 5.30 -24.76 1.73
N THR A 273 5.77 -24.99 2.96
CA THR A 273 6.91 -25.86 3.25
C THR A 273 6.58 -27.09 4.10
N THR A 274 5.32 -27.25 4.52
CA THR A 274 4.81 -28.41 5.25
C THR A 274 5.18 -29.73 4.58
N HIS A 275 5.17 -29.78 3.24
CA HIS A 275 5.56 -30.96 2.47
C HIS A 275 6.89 -30.72 1.76
N SER A 276 7.86 -31.61 1.97
CA SER A 276 9.19 -31.52 1.34
C SER A 276 9.16 -31.58 -0.19
N GLY A 277 8.07 -32.11 -0.76
CA GLY A 277 7.79 -32.20 -2.19
C GLY A 277 7.11 -30.97 -2.82
N THR A 278 6.90 -29.88 -2.09
CA THR A 278 6.54 -28.60 -2.73
C THR A 278 7.76 -27.98 -3.40
N ARG A 279 7.56 -27.22 -4.48
CA ARG A 279 8.61 -26.44 -5.13
C ARG A 279 9.20 -25.42 -4.18
N ALA A 280 8.37 -24.71 -3.39
CA ALA A 280 8.86 -23.77 -2.38
C ALA A 280 9.85 -24.42 -1.40
N ALA A 281 9.55 -25.63 -0.90
CA ALA A 281 10.47 -26.35 -0.01
C ALA A 281 11.77 -26.76 -0.72
N ARG A 282 11.72 -27.16 -2.01
CA ARG A 282 12.90 -27.50 -2.81
C ARG A 282 13.77 -26.26 -3.09
N VAL A 283 13.15 -25.16 -3.50
CA VAL A 283 13.79 -23.87 -3.73
C VAL A 283 14.53 -23.40 -2.48
N LEU A 284 13.88 -23.44 -1.31
CA LEU A 284 14.50 -23.05 -0.04
C LEU A 284 15.71 -23.93 0.31
N ARG A 285 15.61 -25.25 0.11
CA ARG A 285 16.76 -26.15 0.32
C ARG A 285 17.93 -25.83 -0.60
N ARG A 286 17.64 -25.46 -1.85
CA ARG A 286 18.67 -25.10 -2.84
C ARG A 286 19.43 -23.83 -2.47
N VAL A 287 18.78 -22.89 -1.80
CA VAL A 287 19.42 -21.67 -1.25
C VAL A 287 19.91 -21.86 0.19
N GLY A 288 20.10 -23.10 0.67
CA GLY A 288 20.69 -23.40 1.96
C GLY A 288 19.75 -23.29 3.17
N ARG A 289 18.46 -23.02 2.99
CA ARG A 289 17.46 -23.00 4.07
C ARG A 289 16.75 -24.36 4.15
N ASN A 290 16.86 -25.05 5.29
CA ASN A 290 16.11 -26.27 5.53
C ASN A 290 14.81 -25.95 6.30
N PRO A 291 13.64 -25.93 5.63
CA PRO A 291 12.41 -25.43 6.24
C PRO A 291 11.85 -26.32 7.36
N LEU A 292 12.26 -27.59 7.42
CA LEU A 292 11.75 -28.56 8.40
C LEU A 292 12.52 -28.58 9.73
N THR A 293 13.70 -27.95 9.79
CA THR A 293 14.59 -28.02 10.97
C THR A 293 14.39 -26.87 11.95
N SER A 294 13.73 -25.78 11.54
CA SER A 294 13.56 -24.57 12.36
C SER A 294 12.44 -24.66 13.42
N ALA A 295 11.74 -25.80 13.53
CA ALA A 295 10.60 -25.99 14.45
C ALA A 295 10.97 -26.66 15.79
N ARG A 296 12.25 -26.94 16.07
CA ARG A 296 12.69 -27.48 17.38
C ARG A 296 13.27 -26.37 18.25
N THR A 297 12.40 -25.59 18.89
CA THR A 297 12.77 -24.93 20.15
C THR A 297 12.88 -26.04 21.21
N PRO A 298 14.02 -26.22 21.90
CA PRO A 298 14.07 -27.15 23.00
C PRO A 298 13.16 -26.63 24.11
N ILE A 299 12.16 -27.43 24.50
CA ILE A 299 11.44 -27.23 25.75
C ILE A 299 12.51 -27.37 26.84
N SER A 300 12.84 -26.27 27.49
CA SER A 300 13.66 -26.32 28.70
C SER A 300 12.86 -27.10 29.73
N ALA A 301 13.25 -28.35 29.98
CA ALA A 301 12.78 -29.13 31.11
C ALA A 301 13.30 -28.42 32.37
N GLY A 302 12.51 -27.49 32.89
CA GLY A 302 12.71 -26.88 34.19
C GLY A 302 12.52 -27.93 35.26
N SER A 303 13.65 -28.41 35.77
CA SER A 303 13.80 -29.31 36.91
C SER A 303 12.94 -28.86 38.09
N GLN A 304 12.13 -29.78 38.61
CA GLN A 304 11.73 -29.74 40.01
C GLN A 304 12.98 -30.05 40.85
N ALA A 305 13.27 -29.17 41.81
CA ALA A 305 13.96 -29.44 43.06
C ALA A 305 13.57 -28.33 44.03
#